data_AF-W1Y2V3-F1
#
_entry.id   AF-W1Y2V3-F1
#
_cell.length_a   1.000
_cell.length_b   1.000
_cell.length_c   1.000
_cell.angle_alpha   90.00
_cell.angle_beta   90.00
_cell.angle_gamma   90.00
#
_symmetry.space_group_name_H-M   'P 1'
#
loop_
_entity.id
_entity.type
_entity.pdbx_description
1 polymer ?
#
loop_
_entity_poly.entity_id
_entity_poly.type
_entity_poly.pdbx_seq_one_letter_code
_entity_poly.pdbx_strand_id
1 'polypeptide(L)' 'LLLEGQSIACVSDAGMPAISDPGADLVIKAIEAGITVVPLPGANAALTALIASGLDTKSFAFAGFLPKRGKHRVGELQR' A
#
# COMPACT_ATOMS: atom_id res chain seq x y z
N LEU A 1 23.05 -0.53 -6.90
CA LEU A 1 22.32 0.63 -7.46
C LEU A 1 22.05 1.72 -6.43
N LEU A 2 21.08 1.58 -5.50
CA LEU A 2 20.81 2.64 -4.50
C LEU A 2 22.04 2.98 -3.64
N LEU A 3 22.75 1.96 -3.15
CA LEU A 3 24.00 2.13 -2.37
C LEU A 3 25.17 2.70 -3.19
N GLU A 4 25.07 2.67 -4.52
CA GLU A 4 26.04 3.27 -5.43
C GLU A 4 25.67 4.73 -5.76
N GLY A 5 24.65 5.29 -5.12
CA GLY A 5 24.18 6.67 -5.32
C GLY A 5 23.23 6.86 -6.50
N GLN A 6 22.72 5.79 -7.11
CA GLN A 6 21.75 5.90 -8.20
C GLN A 6 20.35 6.24 -7.69
N SER A 7 19.62 7.06 -8.45
CA SER A 7 18.18 7.31 -8.22
C SER A 7 17.35 6.19 -8.84
N ILE A 8 16.38 5.65 -8.09
CA ILE A 8 15.48 4.59 -8.54
C ILE A 8 14.03 5.01 -8.28
N ALA A 9 13.15 4.76 -9.25
CA ALA A 9 11.71 4.85 -9.08
C ALA A 9 11.12 3.46 -8.83
N CYS A 10 10.27 3.33 -7.82
CA CYS A 10 9.47 2.13 -7.57
C CYS A 10 8.06 2.38 -8.11
N VAL A 11 7.59 1.50 -8.99
CA VAL A 11 6.25 1.54 -9.58
C VAL A 11 5.58 0.18 -9.41
N SER A 12 4.25 0.18 -9.36
CA SER A 12 3.40 -1.01 -9.48
C SER A 12 2.68 -0.98 -10.83
N ASP A 13 2.03 -2.09 -11.19
CA ASP A 13 1.19 -2.16 -12.39
C ASP A 13 0.05 -1.13 -12.34
N ALA A 14 -0.42 -0.76 -11.15
CA ALA A 14 -1.45 0.26 -10.96
C ALA A 14 -1.42 0.93 -9.58
N GLY A 15 -1.75 2.22 -9.55
CA GLY A 15 -2.15 2.92 -8.33
C GLY A 15 -0.98 3.41 -7.47
N MET A 16 -0.97 3.00 -6.20
CA MET A 16 -0.06 3.46 -5.16
C MET A 16 0.94 2.35 -4.83
N PRO A 17 2.19 2.42 -5.32
CA PRO A 17 3.20 1.40 -5.06
C PRO A 17 3.42 1.18 -3.56
N ALA A 18 3.88 -0.04 -3.22
CA ALA A 18 4.09 -0.50 -1.84
C ALA A 18 2.82 -0.70 -0.99
N ILE A 19 1.61 -0.47 -1.51
CA ILE A 19 0.35 -0.85 -0.86
C ILE A 19 -0.22 -2.10 -1.56
N SER A 20 -0.30 -3.21 -0.82
CA SER A 20 -0.70 -4.52 -1.35
C SER A 20 0.19 -5.09 -2.47
N ASP A 21 1.40 -4.54 -2.61
CA ASP A 21 2.46 -4.90 -3.55
C ASP A 21 3.81 -5.05 -2.81
N PRO A 22 4.84 -5.72 -3.36
CA PRO A 22 6.10 -6.02 -2.66
C PRO A 22 6.99 -4.80 -2.33
N GLY A 23 6.59 -3.59 -2.71
CA GLY A 23 7.40 -2.38 -2.54
C GLY A 23 7.69 -1.99 -1.08
N ALA A 24 6.88 -2.45 -0.12
CA ALA A 24 7.06 -2.12 1.30
C ALA A 24 8.41 -2.60 1.85
N ASP A 25 8.83 -3.81 1.48
CA ASP A 25 10.10 -4.38 1.94
C ASP A 25 11.31 -3.58 1.43
N LEU A 26 11.21 -3.03 0.21
CA LEU A 26 12.25 -2.15 -0.36
C LEU A 26 12.34 -0.84 0.43
N VAL A 27 11.19 -0.24 0.75
CA VAL A 27 11.12 1.01 1.51
C VAL A 27 11.72 0.83 2.91
N ILE A 28 11.39 -0.26 3.61
CA ILE A 28 11.95 -0.57 4.94
C ILE A 28 13.47 -0.66 4.87
N LYS A 29 14.02 -1.46 3.94
CA LYS A 29 15.47 -1.63 3.78
C LYS A 29 16.18 -0.32 3.40
N ALA A 30 15.55 0.50 2.57
CA ALA A 30 16.09 1.81 2.19
C ALA A 30 16.19 2.73 3.42
N ILE A 31 15.15 2.78 4.25
CA ILE A 31 15.13 3.58 5.49
C ILE A 31 16.21 3.07 6.47
N GLU A 32 16.31 1.76 6.67
CA GLU A 32 17.33 1.15 7.54
C GLU A 32 18.76 1.49 7.09
N ALA A 33 18.99 1.59 5.78
CA ALA A 33 20.26 1.97 5.19
C ALA A 33 20.51 3.50 5.13
N GLY A 34 19.61 4.32 5.70
CA GLY A 34 19.71 5.78 5.67
C GLY A 34 19.47 6.41 4.30
N ILE A 35 18.85 5.68 3.37
CA ILE A 35 18.52 6.17 2.03
C ILE A 35 17.20 6.96 2.11
N THR A 36 17.19 8.15 1.49
CA THR A 36 15.98 8.97 1.42
C THR A 36 14.92 8.33 0.53
N VAL A 37 13.71 8.15 1.05
CA VAL A 37 12.54 7.70 0.31
C VAL A 37 11.61 8.90 0.09
N VAL A 38 11.31 9.22 -1.17
CA VAL A 38 10.46 10.36 -1.55
C VAL A 38 9.13 9.84 -2.10
N PRO A 39 8.02 9.91 -1.34
CA PRO A 39 6.71 9.51 -1.85
C PRO A 39 6.13 10.58 -2.78
N LEU A 40 5.52 10.17 -3.89
CA LEU A 40 4.72 11.04 -4.75
C LEU A 40 3.23 10.78 -4.50
N PRO A 41 2.38 11.82 -4.41
CA PRO A 41 0.95 11.63 -4.37
C PRO A 41 0.47 11.01 -5.69
N GLY A 42 -0.61 10.20 -5.63
CA GLY A 42 -1.06 9.47 -6.81
C GLY A 42 -2.37 8.71 -6.61
N ALA A 43 -2.74 7.95 -7.64
CA ALA A 43 -3.99 7.21 -7.68
C ALA A 43 -4.05 6.14 -6.58
N ASN A 44 -5.20 6.07 -5.89
CA ASN A 44 -5.49 5.02 -4.92
C ASN A 44 -6.94 4.56 -5.11
N ALA A 45 -7.13 3.29 -5.48
CA ALA A 45 -8.45 2.75 -5.79
C ALA A 45 -9.39 2.75 -4.58
N ALA A 46 -8.89 2.42 -3.38
CA ALA A 46 -9.71 2.35 -2.17
C ALA A 46 -10.24 3.73 -1.76
N LEU A 47 -9.40 4.76 -1.76
CA LEU A 47 -9.81 6.13 -1.46
C LEU A 47 -10.75 6.69 -2.52
N THR A 48 -10.46 6.42 -3.79
CA THR A 48 -11.32 6.85 -4.91
C THR A 48 -12.71 6.22 -4.81
N ALA A 49 -12.80 4.95 -4.42
CA ALA A 49 -14.08 4.29 -4.16
C ALA A 49 -14.78 4.86 -2.92
N LEU A 50 -14.04 5.11 -1.83
CA LEU A 50 -14.60 5.60 -0.58
C LEU A 50 -15.34 6.93 -0.77
N ILE A 51 -14.72 7.91 -1.43
CA ILE A 51 -15.33 9.23 -1.65
C ILE A 51 -16.59 9.20 -2.53
N ALA A 52 -16.76 8.13 -3.33
CA ALA A 52 -17.93 7.93 -4.17
C ALA A 52 -18.99 7.00 -3.53
N SER A 53 -18.70 6.40 -2.38
CA SER A 53 -19.52 5.32 -1.79
C SER A 53 -20.73 5.79 -0.98
N GLY A 54 -20.73 7.05 -0.53
CA GLY A 54 -21.71 7.56 0.44
C GLY A 54 -21.46 7.11 1.90
N LEU A 55 -20.36 6.42 2.18
CA LEU A 55 -19.93 6.06 3.54
C LEU A 55 -19.18 7.22 4.23
N ASP A 56 -18.96 7.08 5.55
CA ASP A 56 -18.14 8.06 6.29
C ASP A 56 -16.70 8.08 5.76
N THR A 57 -16.22 9.27 5.47
CA THR A 57 -14.85 9.53 4.98
C THR A 57 -13.92 10.05 6.07
N LYS A 58 -14.42 10.31 7.29
CA LYS A 58 -13.59 10.78 8.41
C LYS A 58 -12.74 9.67 9.02
N SER A 59 -13.31 8.48 9.12
CA SER A 59 -12.61 7.30 9.64
C SER A 59 -12.96 6.09 8.79
N PHE A 60 -11.93 5.41 8.30
CA PHE A 60 -12.07 4.19 7.51
C PHE A 60 -10.87 3.28 7.74
N ALA A 61 -11.04 1.99 7.47
CA ALA A 61 -9.97 1.01 7.51
C ALA A 61 -9.77 0.42 6.11
N PHE A 62 -8.52 0.36 5.65
CA PHE A 62 -8.15 -0.39 4.46
C PHE A 62 -7.70 -1.80 4.86
N ALA A 63 -8.47 -2.81 4.47
CA ALA A 63 -8.19 -4.21 4.80
C ALA A 63 -7.45 -4.97 3.68
N GLY A 64 -7.24 -4.36 2.50
CA GLY A 64 -6.64 -5.02 1.35
C GLY A 64 -7.44 -6.25 0.90
N PHE A 65 -6.76 -7.38 0.73
CA PHE A 65 -7.36 -8.62 0.23
C PHE A 65 -7.66 -9.59 1.37
N LEU A 66 -8.93 -9.96 1.53
CA LEU A 66 -9.33 -11.00 2.47
C LEU A 66 -8.82 -12.39 2.05
N PRO A 67 -8.62 -13.32 3.00
CA PRO A 67 -8.29 -14.70 2.70
C PRO A 67 -9.25 -15.34 1.69
N LYS A 68 -8.69 -16.15 0.77
CA LYS A 68 -9.50 -16.86 -0.23
C LYS A 68 -10.42 -17.92 0.41
N ARG A 69 -9.99 -18.54 1.52
CA ARG A 69 -10.71 -19.63 2.18
C ARG A 69 -11.74 -19.08 3.17
N GLY A 70 -12.96 -19.62 3.13
CA GLY A 70 -14.11 -19.15 3.92
C GLY A 70 -13.86 -19.05 5.42
N LYS A 71 -13.31 -20.08 6.06
CA LYS A 71 -13.04 -20.08 7.50
C LYS A 71 -12.10 -18.93 7.92
N HIS A 72 -11.02 -18.71 7.17
CA HIS A 72 -10.06 -17.65 7.45
C HIS A 72 -10.65 -16.27 7.13
N ARG A 73 -11.42 -16.16 6.05
CA ARG A 73 -12.12 -14.92 5.69
C ARG A 73 -13.09 -14.47 6.79
N VAL A 74 -13.90 -15.39 7.30
CA VAL A 74 -14.85 -15.10 8.38
C VAL A 74 -14.10 -14.66 9.64
N GLY A 75 -12.98 -15.32 9.96
CA GLY A 75 -12.12 -14.91 11.08
C GLY A 75 -11.61 -13.47 10.95
N GLU A 76 -11.14 -13.07 9.77
CA GLU A 76 -10.69 -11.67 9.54
C GLU A 76 -11.85 -10.65 9.61
N LEU A 77 -13.05 -11.02 9.16
CA LEU A 77 -14.22 -10.13 9.18
C LEU A 77 -14.82 -9.92 10.58
N GLN A 78 -14.52 -10.81 11.53
CA GLN A 78 -15.03 -10.77 12.89
C GLN A 78 -14.03 -10.16 13.88
N ARG A 79 -12.87 -9.70 13.40
CA ARG A 79 -11.82 -9.07 14.20
C ARG A 79 -12.17 -7.62 14.51
#